data_AF-A0A955NFJ3-F1
#
_entry.id   AF-A0A955NFJ3-F1
#
_cell.length_a   1.000
_cell.length_b   1.000
_cell.length_c   1.000
_cell.angle_alpha   90.00
_cell.angle_beta   90.00
_cell.angle_gamma   90.00
#
_symmetry.space_group_name_H-M   'P 1'
#
loop_
_entity.id
_entity.type
_entity.pdbx_description
1 polymer ?
#
loop_
_entity_poly.entity_id
_entity_poly.type
_entity_poly.pdbx_seq_one_letter_code
_entity_poly.pdbx_strand_id
1 'polypeptide(L)'
;EAFNARWEREENRFWSRFRAKREERGVPNIFDVLTTSINILESRITSTRLQSDPADLLIQPELGHIRFLEFSSAQEGIEAGYEAAKAALKSLSSPSLG
;
A
#
# COMPACT_ATOMS: atom_id res chain seq x y z
N GLU A 1 -39.58 -22.67 30.69
CA GLU A 1 -39.03 -23.18 29.41
C GLU A 1 -39.02 -22.16 28.27
N ALA A 2 -40.01 -21.25 28.17
CA ALA A 2 -40.08 -20.25 27.09
C ALA A 2 -38.94 -19.19 27.07
N PHE A 3 -38.31 -18.91 28.20
CA PHE A 3 -37.17 -17.98 28.30
C PHE A 3 -35.96 -18.53 27.52
N ASN A 4 -35.54 -19.76 27.78
CA ASN A 4 -34.39 -20.38 27.09
C ASN A 4 -34.61 -20.49 25.57
N ALA A 5 -35.82 -20.84 25.13
CA ALA A 5 -36.17 -20.91 23.72
C ALA A 5 -36.19 -19.54 23.01
N ARG A 6 -36.36 -18.44 23.76
CA ARG A 6 -36.23 -17.07 23.23
C ARG A 6 -34.76 -16.68 23.09
N TRP A 7 -33.93 -17.06 24.07
CA TRP A 7 -32.49 -16.83 24.09
C TRP A 7 -31.76 -17.54 22.94
N GLU A 8 -32.00 -18.84 22.70
CA GLU A 8 -31.35 -19.58 21.59
C GLU A 8 -31.75 -19.06 20.19
N ARG A 9 -32.97 -18.52 20.04
CA ARG A 9 -33.44 -17.93 18.77
C ARG A 9 -32.85 -16.54 18.53
N GLU A 10 -32.59 -15.78 19.58
CA GLU A 10 -31.89 -14.49 19.50
C GLU A 10 -30.39 -14.70 19.23
N GLU A 11 -29.76 -15.68 19.89
CA GLU A 11 -28.36 -16.05 19.69
C GLU A 11 -28.09 -16.61 18.27
N ASN A 12 -28.92 -17.50 17.76
CA ASN A 12 -28.76 -18.02 16.39
C ASN A 12 -28.95 -16.92 15.33
N ARG A 13 -29.85 -15.96 15.54
CA ARG A 13 -29.97 -14.77 14.66
C ARG A 13 -28.80 -13.83 14.79
N PHE A 14 -28.30 -13.62 16.01
CA PHE A 14 -27.12 -12.83 16.28
C PHE A 14 -25.93 -13.41 15.52
N TRP A 15 -25.54 -14.66 15.80
CA TRP A 15 -24.40 -15.32 15.15
C TRP A 15 -24.56 -15.46 13.64
N SER A 16 -25.77 -15.68 13.12
CA SER A 16 -26.02 -15.73 11.67
C SER A 16 -25.79 -14.36 11.00
N ARG A 17 -26.17 -13.26 11.67
CA ARG A 17 -25.86 -11.90 11.19
C ARG A 17 -24.36 -11.57 11.29
N PHE A 18 -23.66 -12.07 12.32
CA PHE A 18 -22.21 -11.92 12.41
C PHE A 18 -21.47 -12.76 11.36
N ARG A 19 -21.95 -13.96 11.00
CA ARG A 19 -21.37 -14.80 9.93
C ARG A 19 -21.66 -14.24 8.54
N ALA A 20 -22.90 -13.87 8.25
CA ALA A 20 -23.26 -13.27 6.96
C ALA A 20 -22.52 -11.94 6.69
N LYS A 21 -22.26 -11.14 7.75
CA LYS A 21 -21.47 -9.90 7.63
C LYS A 21 -19.97 -10.16 7.34
N ARG A 22 -19.44 -11.36 7.63
CA ARG A 22 -18.07 -11.75 7.25
C ARG A 22 -17.97 -12.23 5.81
N GLU A 23 -19.05 -12.77 5.25
CA GLU A 23 -19.09 -13.23 3.85
C GLU A 23 -19.35 -12.10 2.85
N GLU A 24 -19.91 -10.96 3.27
CA GLU A 24 -20.33 -9.91 2.32
C GLU A 24 -19.34 -8.74 2.14
N ARG A 25 -18.30 -8.56 2.99
CA ARG A 25 -17.27 -7.52 2.78
C ARG A 25 -15.90 -7.84 3.41
N GLY A 26 -14.88 -8.01 2.55
CA GLY A 26 -13.61 -7.27 2.64
C GLY A 26 -12.87 -7.24 3.98
N VAL A 27 -12.73 -8.37 4.68
CA VAL A 27 -11.70 -8.48 5.72
C VAL A 27 -10.39 -8.86 5.01
N PRO A 28 -9.34 -8.01 5.03
CA PRO A 28 -8.10 -8.30 4.32
C PRO A 28 -7.43 -9.56 4.86
N ASN A 29 -6.78 -10.32 3.98
CA ASN A 29 -5.94 -11.44 4.41
C ASN A 29 -4.80 -10.92 5.29
N ILE A 30 -4.25 -11.75 6.18
CA ILE A 30 -3.11 -11.37 7.03
C ILE A 30 -1.93 -10.86 6.19
N PHE A 31 -1.70 -11.45 5.02
CA PHE A 31 -0.67 -11.00 4.07
C PHE A 31 -0.96 -9.62 3.49
N ASP A 32 -2.23 -9.28 3.23
CA ASP A 32 -2.63 -7.97 2.73
C ASP A 32 -2.41 -6.90 3.81
N VAL A 33 -2.78 -7.21 5.06
CA VAL A 33 -2.56 -6.33 6.21
C VAL A 33 -1.06 -6.08 6.41
N LEU A 34 -0.23 -7.13 6.38
CA LEU A 34 1.21 -7.02 6.55
C LEU A 34 1.84 -6.18 5.43
N THR A 35 1.53 -6.46 4.16
CA THR A 35 2.07 -5.72 3.01
C THR A 35 1.66 -4.25 3.07
N THR A 36 0.41 -3.97 3.39
CA THR A 36 -0.08 -2.59 3.55
C THR A 36 0.63 -1.87 4.70
N SER A 37 0.87 -2.56 5.81
CA SER A 37 1.58 -1.99 6.96
C SER A 37 3.02 -1.64 6.61
N ILE A 38 3.71 -2.48 5.84
CA ILE A 38 5.07 -2.21 5.34
C ILE A 38 5.06 -0.97 4.45
N ASN A 39 4.15 -0.89 3.47
CA ASN A 39 4.05 0.26 2.57
C ASN A 39 3.86 1.59 3.33
N ILE A 40 3.00 1.59 4.35
CA ILE A 40 2.74 2.76 5.19
C ILE A 40 4.01 3.15 5.98
N LEU A 41 4.67 2.18 6.60
CA LEU A 41 5.87 2.41 7.38
C LEU A 41 7.02 2.94 6.51
N GLU A 42 7.24 2.35 5.33
CA GLU A 42 8.26 2.78 4.38
C GLU A 42 8.02 4.23 3.92
N SER A 43 6.79 4.56 3.51
CA SER A 43 6.42 5.91 3.11
C SER A 43 6.68 6.91 4.23
N ARG A 44 6.30 6.55 5.47
CA ARG A 44 6.50 7.42 6.63
C ARG A 44 7.97 7.61 6.98
N ILE A 45 8.77 6.55 6.97
CA ILE A 45 10.22 6.62 7.23
C ILE A 45 10.90 7.48 6.17
N THR A 46 10.59 7.24 4.90
CA THR A 46 11.16 7.97 3.75
C THR A 46 10.80 9.45 3.83
N SER A 47 9.53 9.78 4.06
CA SER A 47 9.09 11.19 4.21
C SER A 47 9.76 11.87 5.40
N THR A 48 9.85 11.18 6.55
CA THR A 48 10.52 11.71 7.74
C THR A 48 12.00 11.96 7.48
N ARG A 49 12.68 11.05 6.77
CA ARG A 49 14.08 11.23 6.39
C ARG A 49 14.25 12.39 5.43
N LEU A 50 13.48 12.46 4.35
CA LEU A 50 13.59 13.58 3.40
C LEU A 50 13.28 14.95 4.02
N GLN A 51 12.42 15.02 5.03
CA GLN A 51 12.15 16.25 5.78
C GLN A 51 13.31 16.66 6.70
N SER A 52 14.02 15.67 7.26
CA SER A 52 15.13 15.91 8.20
C SER A 52 16.49 16.02 7.52
N ASP A 53 16.65 15.34 6.40
CA ASP A 53 17.85 15.21 5.58
C ASP A 53 17.43 15.26 4.09
N PRO A 54 17.31 16.46 3.50
CA PRO A 54 16.86 16.62 2.13
C PRO A 54 17.92 16.12 1.14
N ALA A 55 17.49 15.39 0.11
CA ALA A 55 18.38 14.92 -0.94
C ALA A 55 18.84 16.06 -1.86
N ASP A 56 20.11 16.05 -2.27
CA ASP A 56 20.63 16.98 -3.30
C ASP A 56 19.92 16.78 -4.64
N LEU A 57 19.59 15.53 -4.97
CA LEU A 57 18.84 15.15 -6.16
C LEU A 57 17.87 14.02 -5.81
N LEU A 58 16.58 14.26 -5.99
CA LEU A 58 15.54 13.25 -5.80
C LEU A 58 15.10 12.66 -7.15
N ILE A 59 15.24 11.35 -7.31
CA ILE A 59 14.74 10.60 -8.47
C ILE A 59 13.60 9.72 -7.99
N GLN A 60 12.39 9.96 -8.50
CA GLN A 60 11.18 9.28 -8.06
C GLN A 60 10.36 8.80 -9.28
N PRO A 61 10.61 7.57 -9.76
CA PRO A 61 9.80 6.98 -10.83
C PRO A 61 8.39 6.64 -10.33
N GLU A 62 7.40 6.76 -11.20
CA GLU A 62 6.00 6.42 -10.91
C GLU A 62 5.80 4.89 -10.96
N LEU A 63 5.81 4.25 -9.78
CA LEU A 63 5.71 2.80 -9.63
C LEU A 63 4.53 2.36 -8.73
N GLY A 64 3.60 3.27 -8.44
CA GLY A 64 2.51 3.02 -7.47
C GLY A 64 1.56 1.87 -7.84
N HIS A 65 1.56 1.44 -9.11
CA HIS A 65 0.77 0.31 -9.60
C HIS A 65 1.47 -1.04 -9.47
N ILE A 66 2.81 -1.07 -9.30
CA ILE A 66 3.58 -2.30 -9.11
C ILE A 66 3.50 -2.71 -7.63
N ARG A 67 2.98 -3.91 -7.35
CA ARG A 67 2.85 -4.40 -5.97
C ARG A 67 4.19 -4.91 -5.45
N PHE A 68 4.34 -4.91 -4.12
CA PHE A 68 5.57 -5.29 -3.40
C PHE A 68 6.18 -6.65 -3.82
N LEU A 69 5.35 -7.63 -4.21
CA LEU A 69 5.78 -8.97 -4.62
C LEU A 69 5.52 -9.27 -6.11
N GLU A 70 5.31 -8.25 -6.94
CA GLU A 70 4.99 -8.39 -8.37
C GLU A 70 6.26 -8.49 -9.23
N PHE A 71 7.02 -9.56 -9.04
CA PHE A 71 8.30 -9.79 -9.74
C PHE A 71 8.18 -9.89 -11.27
N SER A 72 6.98 -10.17 -11.78
CA SER A 72 6.70 -10.16 -13.23
C SER A 72 6.88 -8.78 -13.88
N SER A 73 6.71 -7.70 -13.11
CA SER A 73 6.87 -6.31 -13.58
C SER A 73 8.28 -5.76 -13.37
N ALA A 74 9.27 -6.64 -13.12
CA ALA A 74 10.65 -6.21 -12.89
C ALA A 74 11.23 -5.39 -14.05
N GLN A 75 10.97 -5.80 -15.29
CA GLN A 75 11.46 -5.10 -16.48
C GLN A 75 10.88 -3.68 -16.56
N GLU A 76 9.59 -3.52 -16.29
CA GLU A 76 8.91 -2.23 -16.26
C GLU A 76 9.50 -1.30 -15.19
N GLY A 77 9.77 -1.83 -13.98
CA GLY A 77 10.41 -1.05 -12.92
C GLY A 77 11.82 -0.57 -13.28
N ILE A 78 12.61 -1.42 -13.96
CA ILE A 78 13.95 -1.07 -14.43
C ILE A 78 13.88 0.05 -15.48
N GLU A 79 12.99 -0.07 -16.46
CA GLU A 79 12.82 0.94 -17.51
C GLU A 79 12.34 2.28 -16.95
N ALA A 80 11.34 2.26 -16.06
CA ALA A 80 10.85 3.46 -15.40
C ALA A 80 11.95 4.17 -14.58
N GLY A 81 12.76 3.41 -13.85
CA GLY A 81 13.90 3.95 -13.11
C GLY A 81 14.97 4.56 -14.02
N TYR A 82 15.27 3.89 -15.14
CA TYR A 82 16.24 4.36 -16.13
C TYR A 82 15.81 5.67 -16.79
N GLU A 83 14.54 5.78 -17.19
CA GLU A 83 14.01 7.02 -17.79
C GLU A 83 13.91 8.16 -16.78
N ALA A 84 13.51 7.89 -15.53
CA ALA A 84 13.52 8.90 -14.46
C ALA A 84 14.93 9.44 -14.19
N ALA A 85 15.94 8.56 -14.16
CA ALA A 85 17.33 8.96 -13.96
C ALA A 85 17.87 9.79 -15.13
N LYS A 86 17.59 9.39 -16.38
CA LYS A 86 17.94 10.19 -17.56
C LYS A 86 17.32 11.58 -17.54
N ALA A 87 16.04 11.68 -17.17
CA ALA A 87 15.34 12.96 -17.09
C ALA A 87 16.00 13.89 -16.06
N ALA A 88 16.35 13.35 -14.89
CA ALA A 88 17.08 14.08 -13.86
C ALA A 88 18.46 14.56 -14.36
N LEU A 89 19.25 13.69 -15.01
CA LEU A 89 20.53 14.07 -15.59
C LEU A 89 20.41 15.19 -16.64
N LYS A 90 19.40 15.11 -17.50
CA LYS A 90 19.14 16.15 -18.51
C LYS A 90 18.88 17.51 -17.88
N SER A 91 18.12 17.55 -16.78
CA SER A 91 17.85 18.80 -16.05
C SER A 91 19.12 19.43 -15.45
N LEU A 92 20.08 18.61 -15.02
CA LEU A 92 21.37 19.08 -14.47
C LEU A 92 22.31 19.60 -15.56
N SER A 93 22.32 18.94 -16.73
CA SER A 93 23.20 19.30 -17.85
C SER A 93 22.75 20.53 -18.65
N SER A 94 21.50 20.97 -18.47
CA SER A 94 20.99 22.19 -19.08
C SER A 94 21.39 23.34 -18.18
N PRO A 95 22.37 24.19 -18.54
CA PRO A 95 22.73 25.33 -17.72
C PRO A 95 21.48 26.21 -17.65
N SER A 96 20.94 26.41 -16.45
CA SER A 96 19.99 27.49 -16.24
C SER A 96 20.72 28.78 -16.59
N LEU A 97 20.32 29.40 -17.70
CA LEU A 97 20.51 30.82 -17.94
C LEU A 97 19.87 31.55 -16.75
N GLY A 98 20.70 32.14 -15.89
CA GLY A 98 20.32 32.89 -14.70
C GLY A 98 21.53 33.15 -13.82
#